data_AF-A0A6H1ZU51-F1
#
_entry.id   AF-A0A6H1ZU51-F1
#
_cell.length_a   1.000
_cell.length_b   1.000
_cell.length_c   1.000
_cell.angle_alpha   90.00
_cell.angle_beta   90.00
_cell.angle_gamma   90.00
#
_symmetry.space_group_name_H-M   'P 1'
#
loop_
_entity.id
_entity.type
_entity.pdbx_description
1 polymer ?
#
loop_
_entity_poly.entity_id
_entity_poly.type
_entity_poly.pdbx_seq_one_letter_code
_entity_poly.pdbx_strand_id
1 'polypeptide(L)' 'MDSIAIQGGAQLFGEIPVSGAKNSAIKLMAASILTDQPLLLTNMPRLADTRFLGQLLRQFGIEATERDGADGQESLFHAK' A
#
# COMPACT_ATOMS: atom_id res chain seq x y z
N MET A 1 6.78 -10.25 20.97
CA MET A 1 6.77 -10.95 19.68
C MET A 1 5.34 -11.33 19.44
N ASP A 2 4.75 -10.88 18.33
CA ASP A 2 3.34 -11.12 18.06
C ASP A 2 3.17 -12.57 17.59
N SER A 3 2.09 -13.22 18.01
CA SER A 3 1.78 -14.60 17.65
C SER A 3 0.30 -14.75 17.35
N ILE A 4 -0.03 -15.60 16.38
CA ILE A 4 -1.40 -15.99 16.09
C ILE A 4 -1.57 -17.44 16.54
N ALA A 5 -2.50 -17.68 17.47
CA ALA A 5 -2.92 -19.02 17.85
C ALA A 5 -4.08 -19.46 16.94
N ILE A 6 -3.93 -20.62 16.28
CA ILE A 6 -4.93 -21.13 15.33
C ILE A 6 -5.51 -22.43 15.88
N GLN A 7 -6.83 -22.50 16.00
CA GLN A 7 -7.57 -23.73 16.30
C GLN A 7 -8.10 -24.33 15.00
N GLY A 8 -7.65 -25.54 14.67
CA GLY A 8 -8.09 -26.26 13.47
C GLY A 8 -9.48 -26.89 13.61
N GLY A 9 -9.93 -27.55 12.54
CA GLY A 9 -11.17 -28.35 12.52
C GLY A 9 -12.37 -27.69 11.84
N ALA A 10 -12.25 -26.41 11.44
CA ALA A 10 -13.29 -25.70 10.68
C ALA A 10 -12.94 -25.61 9.19
N GLN A 11 -13.85 -26.02 8.32
CA GLN A 11 -13.75 -25.77 6.88
C GLN A 11 -14.09 -24.30 6.60
N LEU A 12 -13.27 -23.61 5.80
CA LEU A 12 -13.53 -22.23 5.40
C LEU A 12 -14.66 -22.18 4.36
N PHE A 13 -15.58 -21.21 4.52
CA PHE A 13 -16.62 -20.90 3.56
C PHE A 13 -16.85 -19.38 3.55
N GLY A 14 -16.81 -18.77 2.37
CA GLY A 14 -17.00 -17.34 2.18
C GLY A 14 -16.06 -16.76 1.12
N GLU A 15 -16.12 -15.44 0.97
CA GLU A 15 -15.32 -14.68 0.01
C GLU A 15 -14.61 -13.54 0.75
N ILE A 16 -13.40 -13.21 0.30
CA ILE A 16 -12.65 -12.06 0.81
C ILE A 16 -12.13 -11.24 -0.37
N PRO A 17 -12.08 -9.90 -0.25
CA PRO A 17 -11.48 -9.07 -1.27
C PRO A 17 -9.96 -9.29 -1.32
N VAL A 18 -9.40 -9.32 -2.53
CA VAL A 18 -7.95 -9.39 -2.74
C VAL A 18 -7.39 -7.98 -2.87
N SER A 19 -6.43 -7.62 -2.00
CA SER A 19 -5.73 -6.35 -2.10
C SER A 19 -4.77 -6.32 -3.29
N GLY A 20 -4.41 -5.12 -3.76
CA GLY A 20 -3.45 -4.96 -4.85
C GLY A 20 -2.10 -5.63 -4.63
N ALA A 21 -1.44 -5.97 -5.72
CA ALA A 21 -0.19 -6.74 -5.69
C ALA A 21 0.98 -5.90 -5.15
N LYS A 22 1.54 -6.31 -4.00
CA LYS A 22 2.69 -5.68 -3.35
C LYS A 22 3.84 -5.32 -4.30
N ASN A 23 4.26 -6.29 -5.13
CA ASN A 23 5.42 -6.12 -6.00
C ASN A 23 5.15 -5.18 -7.19
N SER A 24 3.88 -4.90 -7.49
CA SER A 24 3.50 -3.83 -8.42
C SER A 24 3.49 -2.49 -7.69
N ALA A 25 2.80 -2.44 -6.54
CA ALA A 25 2.65 -1.25 -5.70
C ALA A 25 4.00 -0.59 -5.39
N ILE A 26 5.01 -1.34 -4.92
CA ILE A 26 6.32 -0.75 -4.57
C ILE A 26 7.07 -0.18 -5.78
N LYS A 27 6.89 -0.75 -6.98
CA LYS A 27 7.50 -0.21 -8.20
C LYS A 27 6.80 1.07 -8.66
N LEU A 28 5.47 1.08 -8.58
CA LEU A 28 4.66 2.25 -8.89
C LEU A 28 4.88 3.40 -7.92
N MET A 29 5.07 3.11 -6.62
CA MET A 29 5.47 4.11 -5.63
C MET A 29 6.82 4.74 -6.00
N ALA A 30 7.80 3.93 -6.41
CA ALA A 30 9.10 4.44 -6.85
C ALA A 30 8.98 5.34 -8.09
N ALA A 31 8.01 5.10 -8.98
CA ALA A 31 7.78 5.96 -10.14
C ALA A 31 7.37 7.40 -9.77
N SER A 32 6.92 7.66 -8.54
CA SER A 32 6.63 9.02 -8.06
C SER A 32 7.82 9.97 -8.13
N ILE A 33 9.06 9.46 -8.13
CA ILE A 33 10.26 10.30 -8.24
C ILE A 33 10.51 10.80 -9.68
N LEU A 34 9.81 10.25 -10.66
CA LEU A 34 10.03 10.52 -12.08
C LEU A 34 9.15 11.67 -12.61
N THR A 35 8.30 12.26 -11.78
CA THR A 35 7.39 13.34 -12.17
C THR A 35 7.17 14.31 -11.01
N ASP A 36 6.95 15.57 -11.35
CA ASP A 36 6.50 16.61 -10.43
C ASP A 36 4.96 16.65 -10.28
N GLN A 37 4.22 15.90 -11.11
CA GLN A 37 2.77 15.85 -11.04
C GLN A 37 2.29 14.91 -9.93
N PRO A 38 1.11 15.16 -9.33
CA PRO A 38 0.53 14.25 -8.36
C PRO A 38 0.28 12.85 -8.95
N LEU A 39 0.77 11.81 -8.29
CA LEU A 39 0.58 10.40 -8.63
C LEU A 39 -0.37 9.74 -7.63
N LEU A 40 -1.60 9.44 -8.06
CA LEU A 40 -2.57 8.68 -7.27
C LEU A 40 -2.49 7.20 -7.63
N LEU A 41 -2.18 6.36 -6.63
CA LEU A 41 -2.25 4.90 -6.74
C LEU A 41 -3.48 4.39 -5.98
N THR A 42 -4.33 3.62 -6.66
CA THR A 42 -5.53 3.00 -6.09
C THR A 42 -5.31 1.51 -5.82
N ASN A 43 -6.19 0.90 -5.01
CA ASN A 43 -6.10 -0.51 -4.61
C ASN A 43 -4.73 -0.87 -3.99
N MET A 44 -4.21 0.01 -3.14
CA MET A 44 -2.91 -0.16 -2.50
C MET A 44 -2.98 -1.20 -1.36
N PRO A 45 -1.95 -2.06 -1.20
CA PRO A 45 -1.92 -3.00 -0.08
C PRO A 45 -1.34 -2.37 1.20
N ARG A 46 -2.00 -2.63 2.33
CA ARG A 46 -1.59 -2.18 3.69
C ARG A 46 -0.51 -3.07 4.29
N LEU A 47 0.73 -2.96 3.80
CA LEU A 47 1.84 -3.83 4.20
C LEU A 47 2.98 -3.03 4.85
N ALA A 48 3.85 -3.74 5.58
CA ALA A 48 5.04 -3.11 6.16
C ALA A 48 5.95 -2.53 5.06
N ASP A 49 6.12 -3.24 3.94
CA ASP A 49 6.95 -2.82 2.81
C ASP A 49 6.46 -1.51 2.17
N THR A 50 5.15 -1.35 1.96
CA THR A 50 4.57 -0.13 1.38
C THR A 50 4.67 1.04 2.35
N ARG A 51 4.44 0.82 3.65
CA ARG A 51 4.66 1.85 4.67
C ARG A 51 6.11 2.31 4.76
N PHE A 52 7.05 1.37 4.74
CA PHE A 52 8.47 1.67 4.80
C PHE A 52 8.93 2.47 3.58
N LEU A 53 8.57 2.03 2.37
CA LEU A 53 8.92 2.77 1.16
C LEU A 53 8.27 4.16 1.12
N GLY A 54 7.03 4.31 1.59
CA GLY A 54 6.39 5.62 1.70
C GLY A 54 7.12 6.55 2.67
N GLN A 55 7.64 6.04 3.80
CA GLN A 55 8.49 6.82 4.70
C GLN A 55 9.82 7.21 4.05
N LEU A 56 10.45 6.29 3.31
CA LEU A 56 11.69 6.57 2.59
C LEU A 56 11.50 7.65 1.52
N LEU A 57 10.43 7.57 0.72
CA LEU A 57 10.10 8.56 -0.31
C LEU A 57 9.89 9.96 0.31
N ARG A 58 9.30 10.05 1.51
CA ARG A 58 9.20 11.32 2.26
C ARG A 58 10.56 11.92 2.59
N GLN A 59 11.59 11.11 2.85
CA GLN A 59 12.96 11.60 3.06
C GLN A 59 13.59 12.17 1.78
N PHE A 60 13.12 11.73 0.61
CA PHE A 60 13.51 12.27 -0.70
C PHE A 60 12.65 13.46 -1.16
N GLY A 61 11.83 14.04 -0.27
CA GLY A 61 11.01 15.21 -0.58
C GLY A 61 9.67 14.90 -1.27
N ILE A 62 9.29 13.63 -1.39
CA ILE A 62 7.99 13.23 -1.91
C ILE A 62 6.97 13.20 -0.77
N GLU A 63 5.98 14.08 -0.81
CA GLU A 63 4.83 13.97 0.09
C GLU A 63 4.03 12.71 -0.24
N ALA A 64 3.64 11.96 0.79
CA ALA A 64 2.83 10.76 0.64
C ALA A 64 1.64 10.82 1.62
N THR A 65 0.43 10.74 1.11
CA THR A 65 -0.81 10.70 1.90
C THR A 65 -1.59 9.44 1.58
N GLU A 66 -2.18 8.83 2.62
CA GLU A 66 -2.97 7.61 2.52
C GLU A 66 -4.41 7.92 2.89
N ARG A 67 -5.36 7.38 2.14
CA ARG A 67 -6.80 7.48 2.43
C ARG A 67 -7.52 6.22 2.02
N ASP A 68 -8.71 5.99 2.59
CA ASP A 68 -9.62 4.97 2.06
C ASP A 68 -10.36 5.54 0.84
N GLY A 69 -10.36 4.78 -0.25
CA GLY A 69 -11.08 5.06 -1.49
C GLY A 69 -12.13 3.99 -1.79
N ALA A 70 -12.81 4.14 -2.93
CA ALA A 70 -13.91 3.24 -3.32
C ALA A 70 -13.44 1.78 -3.53
N ASP A 71 -12.23 1.59 -4.07
CA ASP A 71 -11.64 0.29 -4.40
C ASP A 71 -10.58 -0.17 -3.37
N GLY A 72 -10.68 0.33 -2.15
CA GLY A 72 -9.71 0.09 -1.09
C GLY A 72 -8.76 1.26 -0.87
N GLN A 73 -7.58 0.99 -0.31
CA GLN A 73 -6.66 2.05 0.07
C GLN A 73 -6.12 2.79 -1.18
N GLU A 74 -6.02 4.10 -1.08
CA GLU A 74 -5.34 4.96 -2.05
C GLU A 74 -4.10 5.59 -1.42
N SER A 75 -3.09 5.83 -2.24
CA SER A 75 -1.89 6.57 -1.85
C SER A 75 -1.60 7.66 -2.89
N LEU A 76 -1.56 8.90 -2.44
CA LEU A 76 -1.20 10.05 -3.26
C LEU A 76 0.25 10.44 -2.97
N PHE A 77 1.06 10.50 -4.02
CA PHE A 77 2.45 10.96 -3.98
C PHE A 77 2.61 12.26 -4.76
N HIS A 78 3.38 13.21 -4.24
CA HIS A 78 3.64 14.47 -4.92
C HIS A 78 5.01 15.02 -4.52
N ALA A 79 5.85 15.33 -5.50
CA ALA A 79 7.09 16.07 -5.26
C ALA A 79 6.74 17.53 -4.93
N LYS A 80 7.36 18.06 -3.88
CA LYS A 80 7.20 19.48 -3.50
C LYS A 80 8.11 20.39 -4.31
#